data_AF-A0A3L7XIT1-F1
#
_entry.id   AF-A0A3L7XIT1-F1
#
_cell.length_a   1.000
_cell.length_b   1.000
_cell.length_c   1.000
_cell.angle_alpha   90.00
_cell.angle_beta   90.00
_cell.angle_gamma   90.00
#
_symmetry.space_group_name_H-M   'P 1'
#
loop_
_entity.id
_entity.type
_entity.pdbx_description
1 polymer ?
#
loop_
_entity_poly.entity_id
_entity_poly.type
_entity_poly.pdbx_seq_one_letter_code
_entity_poly.pdbx_strand_id
1 'polypeptide(L)'
;MFSSKPFDTANRVQRLARYLDRSVMASSCLSGGVFVCASAAECRASTAGADFHEGQMSHVGEHYDLIEDGRPMRIVVVGQEVGTDEEHIGLLARRQQVLTGSGRQSAYHKLGEYQSRNPHMRGTTSALRLLLGGEPGEDREGELIELASGERVHLFDAFALVNALLCSAHEPGTKNGKSTATMRKNCRRHFEATLDVLEPTVVVVQGIGVWDWISDLFEDRRPIGANAAVARFHGREVYVAHLTHPSAHGEARWGDNLASKYLRETVALTLAKVRAMTAMPDSASDDLARLRALLPFVGRFNTLAAAGRWKGGEQEDGRTTWPWFHFSDESLAFIETCYKTGWVLNDDWHPWSKRAIEYRDHPERFASAPADRIARYLTAYLRGERFTEGVFAGCVETGAIRALLERIAVLAGERPESA
;
A
#
# COMPACT_ATOMS: atom_id res chain seq x y z
N MET A 1 2.23 -9.94 6.40
CA MET A 1 2.73 -10.91 5.39
C MET A 1 2.73 -10.23 4.02
N PHE A 2 3.83 -10.34 3.27
CA PHE A 2 3.96 -9.70 1.96
C PHE A 2 3.50 -10.61 0.82
N SER A 3 2.91 -10.03 -0.21
CA SER A 3 2.72 -10.62 -1.53
C SER A 3 3.00 -9.56 -2.59
N SER A 4 3.07 -9.92 -3.87
CA SER A 4 3.28 -8.95 -4.94
C SER A 4 2.42 -9.28 -6.15
N LYS A 5 2.14 -8.28 -6.98
CA LYS A 5 1.41 -8.43 -8.24
C LYS A 5 2.27 -7.97 -9.44
N PRO A 6 3.25 -8.78 -9.90
CA PRO A 6 4.15 -8.37 -10.99
C PRO A 6 3.43 -8.06 -12.32
N PHE A 7 2.28 -8.67 -12.58
CA PHE A 7 1.47 -8.35 -13.76
C PHE A 7 0.90 -6.92 -13.69
N ASP A 8 0.42 -6.50 -12.51
CA ASP A 8 -0.06 -5.14 -12.29
C ASP A 8 1.09 -4.13 -12.45
N THR A 9 2.26 -4.46 -11.89
CA THR A 9 3.49 -3.69 -12.09
C THR A 9 3.82 -3.53 -13.57
N ALA A 10 3.81 -4.63 -14.34
CA ALA A 10 4.10 -4.62 -15.78
C ALA A 10 3.11 -3.72 -16.55
N ASN A 11 1.82 -3.75 -16.18
CA ASN A 11 0.81 -2.87 -16.76
C ASN A 11 1.08 -1.40 -16.45
N ARG A 12 1.50 -1.04 -15.23
CA ARG A 12 1.93 0.33 -14.90
C ARG A 12 3.14 0.77 -15.70
N VAL A 13 4.16 -0.08 -15.78
CA VAL A 13 5.38 0.19 -16.55
C VAL A 13 5.03 0.43 -18.02
N GLN A 14 4.12 -0.37 -18.60
CA GLN A 14 3.67 -0.19 -19.97
C GLN A 14 2.86 1.11 -20.17
N ARG A 15 2.00 1.48 -19.21
CA ARG A 15 1.28 2.77 -19.23
C ARG A 15 2.25 3.95 -19.14
N LEU A 16 3.26 3.85 -18.28
CA LEU A 16 4.29 4.87 -18.10
C LEU A 16 5.15 4.99 -19.36
N ALA A 17 5.58 3.87 -19.94
CA ALA A 17 6.29 3.83 -21.22
C ALA A 17 5.49 4.55 -22.32
N ARG A 18 4.20 4.22 -22.49
CA ARG A 18 3.33 4.90 -23.47
C ARG A 18 3.19 6.41 -23.24
N TYR A 19 3.24 6.87 -21.99
CA TYR A 19 3.25 8.31 -21.69
C TYR A 19 4.59 8.95 -22.11
N LEU A 20 5.70 8.34 -21.69
CA LEU A 20 7.04 8.83 -21.97
C LEU A 20 7.36 8.80 -23.46
N ASP A 21 6.92 7.76 -24.18
CA ASP A 21 7.08 7.61 -25.63
C ASP A 21 6.46 8.78 -26.39
N ARG A 22 5.30 9.26 -25.92
CA ARG A 22 4.59 10.38 -26.56
C ARG A 22 5.11 11.75 -26.15
N SER A 23 5.69 11.85 -24.96
CA SER A 23 5.89 13.15 -24.30
C SER A 23 7.34 13.51 -24.03
N VAL A 24 8.26 12.53 -24.07
CA VAL A 24 9.65 12.69 -23.63
C VAL A 24 10.63 11.97 -24.55
N MET A 25 10.42 10.69 -24.86
CA MET A 25 11.34 9.87 -25.67
C MET A 25 10.61 8.93 -26.64
N ALA A 26 10.42 9.33 -27.90
CA ALA A 26 9.75 8.47 -28.88
C ALA A 26 10.62 7.24 -29.23
N SER A 27 10.16 6.05 -28.86
CA SER A 27 10.85 4.77 -29.12
C SER A 27 10.54 4.14 -30.50
N SER A 28 9.95 4.88 -31.44
CA SER A 28 9.43 4.32 -32.70
C SER A 28 10.46 3.98 -33.78
N CYS A 29 11.76 4.00 -33.51
CA CYS A 29 12.77 3.67 -34.52
C CYS A 29 13.88 2.80 -33.92
N LEU A 30 14.17 1.71 -34.63
CA LEU A 30 15.28 0.78 -34.45
C LEU A 30 16.49 1.45 -33.77
N SER A 31 16.86 0.95 -32.59
CA SER A 31 18.07 1.29 -31.82
C SER A 31 18.26 2.78 -31.46
N GLY A 32 17.75 3.17 -30.28
CA GLY A 32 18.03 4.46 -29.62
C GLY A 32 16.91 5.48 -29.84
N GLY A 33 15.92 5.50 -28.94
CA GLY A 33 14.77 6.39 -29.04
C GLY A 33 15.13 7.87 -29.16
N VAL A 34 14.26 8.66 -29.81
CA VAL A 34 14.49 10.10 -30.05
C VAL A 34 13.95 10.90 -28.87
N PHE A 35 14.73 11.82 -28.32
CA PHE A 35 14.24 12.76 -27.31
C PHE A 35 13.27 13.77 -27.95
N VAL A 36 12.02 13.75 -27.50
CA VAL A 36 10.90 14.51 -28.09
C VAL A 36 10.21 15.44 -27.09
N CYS A 37 10.80 15.67 -25.92
CA CYS A 37 10.23 16.59 -24.95
C CYS A 37 10.07 17.99 -25.55
N ALA A 38 8.83 18.47 -25.67
CA ALA A 38 8.52 19.77 -26.26
C ALA A 38 9.18 20.96 -25.52
N SER A 39 9.61 20.76 -24.27
CA SER A 39 10.26 21.78 -23.44
C SER A 39 11.80 21.71 -23.45
N ALA A 40 12.40 20.78 -24.20
CA ALA A 40 13.84 20.51 -24.21
C ALA A 40 14.68 21.77 -24.50
N ALA A 41 14.37 22.47 -25.58
CA ALA A 41 15.11 23.65 -26.01
C ALA A 41 15.06 24.78 -24.98
N GLU A 42 13.88 25.03 -24.39
CA GLU A 42 13.71 26.04 -23.35
C GLU A 42 14.48 25.67 -22.07
N CYS A 43 14.42 24.40 -21.65
CA CYS A 43 15.17 23.90 -20.49
C CYS A 43 16.68 24.05 -20.70
N ARG A 44 17.20 23.64 -21.85
CA ARG A 44 18.63 23.73 -22.20
C ARG A 44 19.10 25.19 -22.25
N ALA A 45 18.30 26.10 -22.81
CA ALA A 45 18.61 27.52 -22.83
C ALA A 45 18.63 28.13 -21.42
N SER A 46 17.76 27.65 -20.52
CA SER A 46 17.69 28.15 -19.13
C SER A 46 18.91 27.78 -18.28
N THR A 47 19.67 26.75 -18.69
CA THR A 47 20.83 26.22 -17.96
C THR A 47 22.15 26.64 -18.60
N ALA A 48 22.23 27.82 -19.22
CA ALA A 48 23.44 28.29 -19.90
C ALA A 48 24.70 28.12 -19.03
N GLY A 49 25.71 27.44 -19.57
CA GLY A 49 26.97 27.13 -18.87
C GLY A 49 26.86 26.00 -17.83
N ALA A 50 25.88 25.11 -17.95
CA ALA A 50 25.79 23.85 -17.22
C ALA A 50 26.00 22.66 -18.18
N ASP A 51 26.43 21.53 -17.64
CA ASP A 51 26.41 20.25 -18.37
C ASP A 51 24.97 19.73 -18.34
N PHE A 52 24.29 19.75 -19.49
CA PHE A 52 22.87 19.40 -19.60
C PHE A 52 22.69 18.05 -20.29
N HIS A 53 22.02 17.13 -19.59
CA HIS A 53 21.81 15.74 -20.03
C HIS A 53 20.33 15.41 -20.17
N GLU A 54 19.94 14.96 -21.36
CA GLU A 54 18.54 14.71 -21.72
C GLU A 54 18.03 13.33 -21.33
N GLY A 55 16.75 13.26 -20.96
CA GLY A 55 15.98 12.02 -20.97
C GLY A 55 16.49 10.90 -20.06
N GLN A 56 16.46 11.09 -18.75
CA GLN A 56 16.85 10.10 -17.74
C GLN A 56 15.61 9.58 -17.00
N MET A 57 15.06 8.45 -17.45
CA MET A 57 13.78 7.94 -16.95
C MET A 57 13.90 7.35 -15.53
N SER A 58 12.75 7.01 -14.94
CA SER A 58 12.65 6.46 -13.58
C SER A 58 12.94 4.96 -13.52
N HIS A 59 13.28 4.46 -12.33
CA HIS A 59 13.30 3.02 -12.05
C HIS A 59 11.97 2.60 -11.44
N VAL A 60 11.44 1.46 -11.90
CA VAL A 60 10.28 0.77 -11.30
C VAL A 60 10.64 -0.70 -11.22
N GLY A 61 10.77 -1.23 -10.00
CA GLY A 61 11.07 -2.64 -9.76
C GLY A 61 9.90 -3.54 -10.17
N GLU A 62 10.16 -4.82 -10.44
CA GLU A 62 9.15 -5.80 -10.91
C GLU A 62 8.07 -6.09 -9.87
N HIS A 63 8.38 -5.88 -8.60
CA HIS A 63 7.49 -6.10 -7.46
C HIS A 63 7.01 -4.77 -6.84
N TYR A 64 6.95 -3.70 -7.63
CA TYR A 64 6.44 -2.39 -7.17
C TYR A 64 5.01 -2.45 -6.62
N ASP A 65 4.11 -3.22 -7.24
CA ASP A 65 2.79 -3.54 -6.69
C ASP A 65 2.91 -4.59 -5.57
N LEU A 66 3.61 -4.23 -4.49
CA LEU A 66 3.72 -5.00 -3.26
C LEU A 66 2.42 -4.87 -2.46
N ILE A 67 2.08 -5.90 -1.70
CA ILE A 67 0.92 -5.97 -0.83
C ILE A 67 1.36 -6.43 0.54
N GLU A 68 1.08 -5.64 1.56
CA GLU A 68 1.28 -5.99 2.97
C GLU A 68 -0.08 -6.23 3.61
N ASP A 69 -0.33 -7.46 4.07
CA ASP A 69 -1.58 -7.83 4.78
C ASP A 69 -2.86 -7.40 4.05
N GLY A 70 -2.87 -7.62 2.74
CA GLY A 70 -4.00 -7.32 1.85
C GLY A 70 -4.04 -5.87 1.32
N ARG A 71 -3.14 -4.99 1.76
CA ARG A 71 -3.12 -3.58 1.34
C ARG A 71 -1.98 -3.24 0.39
N PRO A 72 -2.20 -2.37 -0.63
CA PRO A 72 -1.14 -1.94 -1.53
C PRO A 72 -0.03 -1.15 -0.79
N MET A 73 1.20 -1.62 -0.92
CA MET A 73 2.42 -1.00 -0.40
C MET A 73 3.29 -0.52 -1.58
N ARG A 74 2.83 0.54 -2.25
CA ARG A 74 3.46 1.11 -3.45
C ARG A 74 4.34 2.29 -3.05
N ILE A 75 5.63 2.02 -2.90
CA ILE A 75 6.61 3.00 -2.40
C ILE A 75 7.29 3.72 -3.57
N VAL A 76 7.10 5.03 -3.65
CA VAL A 76 7.88 5.92 -4.53
C VAL A 76 8.90 6.69 -3.70
N VAL A 77 10.16 6.59 -4.07
CA VAL A 77 11.23 7.46 -3.57
C VAL A 77 11.51 8.53 -4.62
N VAL A 78 11.47 9.80 -4.22
CA VAL A 78 11.62 10.95 -5.11
C VAL A 78 12.97 11.61 -4.93
N GLY A 79 13.76 11.60 -6.00
CA GLY A 79 14.96 12.41 -6.17
C GLY A 79 14.70 13.66 -7.03
N GLN A 80 15.68 14.57 -7.08
CA GLN A 80 15.61 15.74 -7.96
C GLN A 80 15.83 15.35 -9.43
N GLU A 81 17.02 14.82 -9.73
CA GLU A 81 17.52 14.45 -11.06
C GLU A 81 18.55 13.32 -10.92
N VAL A 82 18.92 12.65 -12.01
CA VAL A 82 19.97 11.62 -11.94
C VAL A 82 21.35 12.28 -11.91
N GLY A 83 22.24 11.80 -11.05
CA GLY A 83 23.63 12.25 -10.96
C GLY A 83 24.59 11.58 -11.96
N THR A 84 24.14 11.33 -13.20
CA THR A 84 24.95 10.73 -14.27
C THR A 84 24.97 11.62 -15.51
N ASP A 85 26.00 11.47 -16.33
CA ASP A 85 26.16 12.19 -17.60
C ASP A 85 25.53 11.42 -18.78
N GLU A 86 25.01 10.22 -18.51
CA GLU A 86 24.31 9.41 -19.50
C GLU A 86 22.99 10.05 -19.92
N GLU A 87 22.75 10.09 -21.22
CA GLU A 87 21.52 10.61 -21.82
C GLU A 87 20.65 9.49 -22.36
N HIS A 88 19.36 9.80 -22.55
CA HIS A 88 18.37 8.95 -23.22
C HIS A 88 18.23 7.56 -22.60
N ILE A 89 18.28 7.51 -21.27
CA ILE A 89 18.13 6.30 -20.47
C ILE A 89 16.64 5.95 -20.36
N GLY A 90 16.18 4.94 -21.09
CA GLY A 90 14.80 4.43 -20.99
C GLY A 90 14.49 3.70 -19.67
N LEU A 91 13.21 3.44 -19.40
CA LEU A 91 12.74 2.79 -18.15
C LEU A 91 13.44 1.45 -17.88
N LEU A 92 13.54 0.58 -18.90
CA LEU A 92 14.15 -0.74 -18.74
C LEU A 92 15.66 -0.65 -18.46
N ALA A 93 16.37 0.21 -19.17
CA ALA A 93 17.79 0.46 -18.96
C ALA A 93 18.04 1.01 -17.55
N ARG A 94 17.23 1.99 -17.12
CA ARG A 94 17.31 2.55 -15.78
C ARG A 94 17.05 1.50 -14.70
N ARG A 95 16.05 0.65 -14.91
CA ARG A 95 15.74 -0.47 -14.00
C ARG A 95 16.95 -1.38 -13.83
N GLN A 96 17.58 -1.77 -14.94
CA GLN A 96 18.76 -2.62 -14.91
C GLN A 96 19.93 -1.94 -14.17
N GLN A 97 20.16 -0.64 -14.40
CA GLN A 97 21.21 0.11 -13.69
C GLN A 97 21.01 0.11 -12.17
N VAL A 98 19.79 0.35 -11.70
CA VAL A 98 19.48 0.38 -10.25
C VAL A 98 19.56 -1.03 -9.66
N LEU A 99 18.91 -2.01 -10.30
CA LEU A 99 18.89 -3.40 -9.80
C LEU A 99 20.26 -4.04 -9.80
N THR A 100 21.05 -3.87 -10.85
CA THR A 100 22.40 -4.43 -10.92
C THR A 100 23.37 -3.61 -10.10
N GLY A 101 23.52 -2.32 -10.42
CA GLY A 101 24.60 -1.48 -9.88
C GLY A 101 24.40 -1.06 -8.44
N SER A 102 23.16 -0.95 -7.96
CA SER A 102 22.90 -0.60 -6.56
C SER A 102 22.19 -1.71 -5.79
N GLY A 103 21.46 -2.61 -6.45
CA GLY A 103 20.76 -3.72 -5.81
C GLY A 103 21.64 -4.96 -5.64
N ARG A 104 21.50 -5.90 -6.57
CA ARG A 104 21.98 -7.29 -6.47
C ARG A 104 23.49 -7.41 -6.43
N GLN A 105 24.26 -6.56 -7.11
CA GLN A 105 25.74 -6.60 -7.14
C GLN A 105 26.40 -5.62 -6.15
N SER A 106 25.60 -4.97 -5.30
CA SER A 106 26.10 -4.02 -4.31
C SER A 106 25.57 -4.35 -2.91
N ALA A 107 26.34 -3.99 -1.90
CA ALA A 107 25.98 -4.11 -0.50
C ALA A 107 26.11 -2.73 0.16
N TYR A 108 25.61 -2.61 1.40
CA TYR A 108 25.65 -1.37 2.15
C TYR A 108 27.09 -0.82 2.21
N HIS A 109 28.02 -1.62 2.74
CA HIS A 109 29.47 -1.45 2.60
C HIS A 109 30.07 -2.50 1.68
N LYS A 110 31.35 -2.33 1.30
CA LYS A 110 32.08 -3.33 0.52
C LYS A 110 32.04 -4.66 1.26
N LEU A 111 31.55 -5.72 0.61
CA LEU A 111 31.41 -7.06 1.19
C LEU A 111 31.74 -8.11 0.13
N GLY A 112 32.90 -8.77 0.24
CA GLY A 112 33.36 -9.73 -0.76
C GLY A 112 33.33 -9.14 -2.18
N GLU A 113 32.62 -9.82 -3.08
CA GLU A 113 32.47 -9.41 -4.48
C GLU A 113 31.52 -8.21 -4.66
N TYR A 114 30.62 -7.97 -3.71
CA TYR A 114 29.65 -6.87 -3.78
C TYR A 114 30.35 -5.51 -3.69
N GLN A 115 29.96 -4.57 -4.55
CA GLN A 115 30.46 -3.19 -4.48
C GLN A 115 29.76 -2.41 -3.37
N SER A 116 30.40 -1.34 -2.89
CA SER A 116 29.76 -0.49 -1.89
C SER A 116 28.79 0.49 -2.55
N ARG A 117 27.60 0.62 -1.98
CA ARG A 117 26.65 1.68 -2.36
C ARG A 117 27.19 3.07 -2.00
N ASN A 118 26.82 4.06 -2.80
CA ASN A 118 27.04 5.47 -2.44
C ASN A 118 26.10 5.90 -1.28
N PRO A 119 26.37 7.02 -0.60
CA PRO A 119 25.56 7.49 0.53
C PRO A 119 24.06 7.65 0.21
N HIS A 120 23.74 8.12 -1.00
CA HIS A 120 22.36 8.27 -1.45
C HIS A 120 21.62 6.92 -1.45
N MET A 121 22.19 5.90 -2.10
CA MET A 121 21.57 4.58 -2.20
C MET A 121 21.55 3.83 -0.87
N ARG A 122 22.53 4.04 0.02
CA ARG A 122 22.50 3.50 1.40
C ARG A 122 21.35 4.09 2.22
N GLY A 123 21.15 5.41 2.15
CA GLY A 123 19.99 6.04 2.80
C GLY A 123 18.67 5.53 2.21
N THR A 124 18.57 5.36 0.89
CA THR A 124 17.42 4.71 0.24
C THR A 124 17.22 3.28 0.75
N THR A 125 18.28 2.49 0.94
CA THR A 125 18.19 1.16 1.57
C THR A 125 17.60 1.26 2.98
N SER A 126 18.11 2.15 3.83
CA SER A 126 17.58 2.33 5.20
C SER A 126 16.12 2.74 5.21
N ALA A 127 15.71 3.65 4.33
CA ALA A 127 14.33 4.10 4.22
C ALA A 127 13.38 2.97 3.79
N LEU A 128 13.79 2.16 2.81
CA LEU A 128 13.00 1.00 2.37
C LEU A 128 12.90 -0.07 3.46
N ARG A 129 14.00 -0.38 4.17
CA ARG A 129 13.98 -1.31 5.31
C ARG A 129 12.97 -0.87 6.37
N LEU A 130 12.99 0.40 6.76
CA LEU A 130 12.04 0.98 7.73
C LEU A 130 10.59 0.89 7.27
N LEU A 131 10.30 1.26 6.02
CA LEU A 131 8.94 1.18 5.48
C LEU A 131 8.42 -0.26 5.37
N LEU A 132 9.30 -1.21 5.13
CA LEU A 132 8.96 -2.64 5.02
C LEU A 132 9.02 -3.38 6.36
N GLY A 133 9.13 -2.65 7.48
CA GLY A 133 9.03 -3.19 8.84
C GLY A 133 10.32 -3.73 9.44
N GLY A 134 11.46 -3.50 8.79
CA GLY A 134 12.78 -3.79 9.32
C GLY A 134 13.47 -2.58 9.95
N GLU A 135 14.65 -2.81 10.50
CA GLU A 135 15.53 -1.76 11.04
C GLU A 135 16.61 -1.37 10.03
N PRO A 136 17.18 -0.15 10.10
CA PRO A 136 18.38 0.20 9.34
C PRO A 136 19.54 -0.75 9.67
N GLY A 137 20.27 -1.22 8.66
CA GLY A 137 21.37 -2.16 8.86
C GLY A 137 22.22 -2.36 7.62
N GLU A 138 23.35 -3.03 7.82
CA GLU A 138 24.35 -3.32 6.77
C GLU A 138 24.21 -4.74 6.20
N ASP A 139 23.42 -5.58 6.88
CA ASP A 139 23.23 -6.98 6.54
C ASP A 139 22.38 -7.13 5.27
N ARG A 140 22.78 -8.09 4.43
CA ARG A 140 22.09 -8.40 3.17
C ARG A 140 20.76 -9.09 3.36
N GLU A 141 20.58 -9.83 4.44
CA GLU A 141 19.33 -10.55 4.72
C GLU A 141 18.17 -9.60 4.97
N GLY A 142 18.40 -8.50 5.69
CA GLY A 142 17.44 -7.41 5.87
C GLY A 142 17.11 -6.63 4.59
N GLU A 143 17.76 -6.95 3.46
CA GLU A 143 17.44 -6.37 2.14
C GLU A 143 16.51 -7.25 1.31
N LEU A 144 16.10 -8.40 1.84
CA LEU A 144 15.27 -9.39 1.19
C LEU A 144 13.89 -9.43 1.85
N ILE A 145 12.85 -9.34 1.03
CA ILE A 145 11.45 -9.46 1.39
C ILE A 145 11.01 -10.90 1.11
N GLU A 146 10.52 -11.58 2.13
CA GLU A 146 9.91 -12.91 1.96
C GLU A 146 8.42 -12.75 1.60
N LEU A 147 8.06 -13.24 0.42
CA LEU A 147 6.68 -13.25 -0.05
C LEU A 147 5.95 -14.48 0.48
N ALA A 148 4.61 -14.40 0.55
CA ALA A 148 3.73 -15.51 0.93
C ALA A 148 3.90 -16.76 0.05
N SER A 149 4.44 -16.61 -1.17
CA SER A 149 4.81 -17.71 -2.07
C SER A 149 6.08 -18.46 -1.66
N GLY A 150 6.84 -17.94 -0.68
CA GLY A 150 8.20 -18.39 -0.33
C GLY A 150 9.31 -17.77 -1.20
N GLU A 151 8.95 -16.95 -2.19
CA GLU A 151 9.92 -16.22 -3.01
C GLU A 151 10.59 -15.10 -2.19
N ARG A 152 11.90 -14.91 -2.39
CA ARG A 152 12.67 -13.82 -1.78
C ARG A 152 12.98 -12.73 -2.80
N VAL A 153 12.47 -11.53 -2.56
CA VAL A 153 12.60 -10.38 -3.46
C VAL A 153 13.52 -9.33 -2.85
N HIS A 154 14.43 -8.76 -3.63
CA HIS A 154 15.30 -7.68 -3.15
C HIS A 154 14.52 -6.37 -3.01
N LEU A 155 14.75 -5.59 -1.95
CA LEU A 155 14.00 -4.33 -1.71
C LEU A 155 14.07 -3.33 -2.88
N PHE A 156 15.17 -3.32 -3.66
CA PHE A 156 15.26 -2.47 -4.86
C PHE A 156 14.37 -2.92 -6.03
N ASP A 157 13.80 -4.11 -5.96
CA ASP A 157 12.78 -4.58 -6.90
C ASP A 157 11.35 -4.29 -6.44
N ALA A 158 11.16 -3.81 -5.22
CA ALA A 158 9.86 -3.58 -4.58
C ALA A 158 9.52 -2.08 -4.41
N PHE A 159 10.16 -1.20 -5.19
CA PHE A 159 9.92 0.24 -5.13
C PHE A 159 10.13 0.90 -6.50
N ALA A 160 9.70 2.16 -6.59
CA ALA A 160 10.04 3.03 -7.72
C ALA A 160 10.94 4.18 -7.25
N LEU A 161 12.01 4.44 -7.99
CA LEU A 161 12.87 5.62 -7.82
C LEU A 161 12.55 6.59 -8.95
N VAL A 162 11.83 7.65 -8.60
CA VAL A 162 11.32 8.65 -9.54
C VAL A 162 12.09 9.96 -9.35
N ASN A 163 12.41 10.63 -10.45
CA ASN A 163 12.98 11.96 -10.39
C ASN A 163 11.93 13.00 -10.74
N ALA A 164 11.94 14.12 -10.02
CA ALA A 164 11.09 15.26 -10.35
C ALA A 164 11.50 15.90 -11.69
N LEU A 165 12.77 15.78 -12.07
CA LEU A 165 13.33 16.19 -13.36
C LEU A 165 13.76 14.96 -14.18
N LEU A 166 13.31 14.90 -15.45
CA LEU A 166 13.69 13.86 -16.42
C LEU A 166 14.90 14.26 -17.27
N CYS A 167 15.50 15.41 -17.00
CA CYS A 167 16.79 15.83 -17.54
C CYS A 167 17.61 16.33 -16.35
N SER A 168 18.93 16.26 -16.47
CA SER A 168 19.81 16.84 -15.45
C SER A 168 20.60 18.02 -15.99
N ALA A 169 20.92 18.94 -15.07
CA ALA A 169 21.85 20.02 -15.32
C ALA A 169 22.86 20.06 -14.17
N HIS A 170 24.15 19.92 -14.45
CA HIS A 170 25.19 19.94 -13.43
C HIS A 170 26.13 21.13 -13.59
N GLU A 171 26.70 21.61 -12.48
CA GLU A 171 27.83 22.54 -12.56
C GLU A 171 29.01 21.84 -13.25
N PRO A 172 29.68 22.51 -14.22
CA PRO A 172 30.73 21.88 -15.01
C PRO A 172 31.79 21.18 -14.16
N GLY A 173 32.04 19.90 -14.44
CA GLY A 173 33.03 19.08 -13.72
C GLY A 173 32.59 18.61 -12.32
N THR A 174 31.32 18.78 -11.95
CA THR A 174 30.76 18.30 -10.68
C THR A 174 29.47 17.49 -10.92
N LYS A 175 28.91 16.92 -9.84
CA LYS A 175 27.56 16.31 -9.84
C LYS A 175 26.53 17.17 -9.09
N ASN A 176 26.87 18.44 -8.84
CA ASN A 176 25.97 19.37 -8.17
C ASN A 176 24.87 19.82 -9.14
N GLY A 177 23.62 19.58 -8.77
CA GLY A 177 22.46 19.99 -9.57
C GLY A 177 22.35 21.51 -9.71
N LYS A 178 22.15 21.98 -10.94
CA LYS A 178 21.95 23.39 -11.33
C LYS A 178 20.59 23.58 -11.98
N SER A 179 19.58 22.83 -11.51
CA SER A 179 18.23 22.90 -12.07
C SER A 179 17.60 24.30 -11.92
N THR A 180 16.92 24.75 -12.97
CA THR A 180 16.30 26.08 -13.00
C THR A 180 14.81 26.04 -12.66
N ALA A 181 14.22 27.20 -12.34
CA ALA A 181 12.77 27.32 -12.21
C ALA A 181 12.02 26.93 -13.49
N THR A 182 12.61 27.19 -14.67
CA THR A 182 12.08 26.76 -15.96
C THR A 182 12.02 25.23 -16.07
N MET A 183 13.12 24.54 -15.75
CA MET A 183 13.14 23.07 -15.74
C MET A 183 12.10 22.50 -14.79
N ARG A 184 12.02 23.04 -13.56
CA ARG A 184 11.04 22.63 -12.55
C ARG A 184 9.60 22.81 -13.05
N LYS A 185 9.26 24.00 -13.57
CA LYS A 185 7.94 24.26 -14.14
C LYS A 185 7.59 23.29 -15.27
N ASN A 186 8.51 23.08 -16.21
CA ASN A 186 8.27 22.28 -17.41
C ASN A 186 8.19 20.78 -17.11
N CYS A 187 9.00 20.28 -16.18
CA CYS A 187 9.03 18.85 -15.87
C CYS A 187 7.94 18.42 -14.88
N ARG A 188 7.31 19.36 -14.17
CA ARG A 188 6.21 19.09 -13.23
C ARG A 188 5.12 18.20 -13.83
N ARG A 189 4.69 18.47 -15.07
CA ARG A 189 3.66 17.67 -15.77
C ARG A 189 4.07 16.19 -15.94
N HIS A 190 5.37 15.93 -16.14
CA HIS A 190 5.89 14.59 -16.33
C HIS A 190 6.00 13.86 -15.00
N PHE A 191 6.41 14.57 -13.95
CA PHE A 191 6.42 14.04 -12.58
C PHE A 191 5.00 13.67 -12.12
N GLU A 192 4.04 14.57 -12.30
CA GLU A 192 2.63 14.36 -11.96
C GLU A 192 2.03 13.17 -12.73
N ALA A 193 2.24 13.10 -14.05
CA ALA A 193 1.80 11.95 -14.84
C ALA A 193 2.46 10.63 -14.41
N THR A 194 3.72 10.68 -13.98
CA THR A 194 4.43 9.50 -13.46
C THR A 194 3.78 9.01 -12.16
N LEU A 195 3.53 9.91 -11.21
CA LEU A 195 2.82 9.55 -9.97
C LEU A 195 1.40 9.06 -10.25
N ASP A 196 0.72 9.63 -11.23
CA ASP A 196 -0.65 9.22 -11.58
C ASP A 196 -0.72 7.79 -12.13
N VAL A 197 0.26 7.38 -12.93
CA VAL A 197 0.37 6.01 -13.44
C VAL A 197 0.80 5.03 -12.34
N LEU A 198 1.75 5.45 -11.49
CA LEU A 198 2.29 4.60 -10.44
C LEU A 198 1.32 4.42 -9.27
N GLU A 199 0.49 5.43 -8.99
CA GLU A 199 -0.51 5.41 -7.92
C GLU A 199 0.10 5.06 -6.54
N PRO A 200 1.15 5.77 -6.09
CA PRO A 200 1.82 5.44 -4.85
C PRO A 200 0.87 5.51 -3.64
N THR A 201 1.08 4.62 -2.67
CA THR A 201 0.50 4.76 -1.33
C THR A 201 1.46 5.46 -0.37
N VAL A 202 2.77 5.37 -0.65
CA VAL A 202 3.83 6.06 0.09
C VAL A 202 4.74 6.82 -0.86
N VAL A 203 5.03 8.09 -0.55
CA VAL A 203 6.00 8.92 -1.26
C VAL A 203 7.06 9.41 -0.28
N VAL A 204 8.32 9.09 -0.53
CA VAL A 204 9.48 9.57 0.25
C VAL A 204 10.25 10.58 -0.58
N VAL A 205 10.19 11.85 -0.21
CA VAL A 205 10.91 12.93 -0.88
C VAL A 205 12.28 13.13 -0.23
N GLN A 206 13.33 12.93 -1.03
CA GLN A 206 14.72 13.04 -0.58
C GLN A 206 15.32 14.39 -0.98
N GLY A 207 15.10 15.40 -0.13
CA GLY A 207 15.59 16.76 -0.31
C GLY A 207 14.52 17.79 0.00
N ILE A 208 14.81 18.72 0.92
CA ILE A 208 13.86 19.77 1.33
C ILE A 208 13.51 20.69 0.16
N GLY A 209 14.49 21.09 -0.66
CA GLY A 209 14.22 21.92 -1.84
C GLY A 209 13.36 21.23 -2.91
N VAL A 210 13.41 19.89 -2.99
CA VAL A 210 12.51 19.13 -3.88
C VAL A 210 11.09 19.19 -3.32
N TRP A 211 10.93 18.96 -2.01
CA TRP A 211 9.64 19.05 -1.33
C TRP A 211 8.98 20.42 -1.49
N ASP A 212 9.72 21.50 -1.29
CA ASP A 212 9.21 22.86 -1.43
C ASP A 212 8.57 23.11 -2.80
N TRP A 213 9.13 22.51 -3.84
CA TRP A 213 8.63 22.63 -5.21
C TRP A 213 7.43 21.72 -5.50
N ILE A 214 7.42 20.47 -5.05
CA ILE A 214 6.38 19.50 -5.43
C ILE A 214 5.24 19.38 -4.41
N SER A 215 5.36 19.99 -3.23
CA SER A 215 4.42 19.80 -2.13
C SER A 215 2.99 20.18 -2.47
N ASP A 216 2.80 21.17 -3.36
CA ASP A 216 1.49 21.66 -3.80
C ASP A 216 0.74 20.70 -4.73
N LEU A 217 1.39 19.64 -5.25
CA LEU A 217 0.73 18.51 -5.92
C LEU A 217 -0.07 17.65 -4.95
N PHE A 218 0.23 17.73 -3.65
CA PHE A 218 -0.41 16.95 -2.61
C PHE A 218 -1.46 17.84 -1.91
N GLU A 219 -2.73 17.57 -2.18
CA GLU A 219 -3.90 18.28 -1.66
C GLU A 219 -4.25 17.83 -0.23
N ASP A 220 -5.07 18.59 0.49
CA ASP A 220 -5.62 18.23 1.81
C ASP A 220 -4.58 17.71 2.83
N ARG A 221 -3.38 18.31 2.83
CA ARG A 221 -2.26 17.84 3.66
C ARG A 221 -2.59 17.97 5.15
N ARG A 222 -2.60 16.84 5.84
CA ARG A 222 -2.76 16.70 7.28
C ARG A 222 -1.44 16.21 7.88
N PRO A 223 -0.70 17.05 8.63
CA PRO A 223 0.56 16.64 9.23
C PRO A 223 0.37 15.45 10.17
N ILE A 224 1.22 14.44 10.01
CA ILE A 224 1.38 13.34 10.97
C ILE A 224 2.70 13.44 11.72
N GLY A 225 3.55 14.41 11.40
CA GLY A 225 4.76 14.72 12.14
C GLY A 225 5.45 15.94 11.53
N ALA A 226 6.63 16.29 12.04
CA ALA A 226 7.41 17.39 11.47
C ALA A 226 7.88 17.12 10.04
N ASN A 227 8.02 15.84 9.66
CA ASN A 227 8.58 15.39 8.38
C ASN A 227 7.63 14.48 7.59
N ALA A 228 6.35 14.42 7.95
CA ALA A 228 5.37 13.61 7.23
C ALA A 228 3.94 14.14 7.33
N ALA A 229 3.16 13.86 6.28
CA ALA A 229 1.75 14.20 6.20
C ALA A 229 0.96 13.08 5.49
N VAL A 230 -0.33 12.99 5.80
CA VAL A 230 -1.31 12.35 4.92
C VAL A 230 -1.82 13.41 3.96
N ALA A 231 -1.95 13.09 2.68
CA ALA A 231 -2.43 14.01 1.67
C ALA A 231 -3.31 13.29 0.64
N ARG A 232 -3.88 14.06 -0.29
CA ARG A 232 -4.55 13.52 -1.47
C ARG A 232 -3.76 13.82 -2.73
N PHE A 233 -3.66 12.84 -3.61
CA PHE A 233 -3.10 13.01 -4.96
C PHE A 233 -4.08 12.45 -5.99
N HIS A 234 -4.69 13.33 -6.78
CA HIS A 234 -5.81 13.02 -7.68
C HIS A 234 -6.92 12.23 -6.95
N GLY A 235 -7.33 12.71 -5.78
CA GLY A 235 -8.37 12.09 -4.98
C GLY A 235 -7.98 10.82 -4.22
N ARG A 236 -6.77 10.27 -4.39
CA ARG A 236 -6.28 9.10 -3.63
C ARG A 236 -5.53 9.54 -2.39
N GLU A 237 -5.75 8.86 -1.27
CA GLU A 237 -4.93 9.08 -0.08
C GLU A 237 -3.49 8.61 -0.32
N VAL A 238 -2.51 9.42 0.10
CA VAL A 238 -1.09 9.11 0.01
C VAL A 238 -0.36 9.61 1.26
N TYR A 239 0.56 8.79 1.75
CA TYR A 239 1.42 9.15 2.87
C TYR A 239 2.73 9.71 2.34
N VAL A 240 3.06 10.94 2.71
CA VAL A 240 4.25 11.63 2.21
C VAL A 240 5.22 11.86 3.37
N ALA A 241 6.45 11.39 3.22
CA ALA A 241 7.58 11.75 4.08
C ALA A 241 8.51 12.69 3.31
N HIS A 242 8.94 13.78 3.94
CA HIS A 242 9.91 14.72 3.37
C HIS A 242 11.14 14.81 4.27
N LEU A 243 12.28 14.35 3.75
CA LEU A 243 13.53 14.19 4.48
C LEU A 243 14.65 14.99 3.79
N THR A 244 15.72 15.28 4.52
CA THR A 244 16.96 15.79 3.90
C THR A 244 17.53 14.77 2.91
N HIS A 245 18.32 15.24 1.95
CA HIS A 245 18.96 14.36 0.99
C HIS A 245 19.89 13.35 1.71
N PRO A 246 19.92 12.05 1.34
CA PRO A 246 20.70 11.09 2.11
C PRO A 246 22.21 11.32 2.12
N SER A 247 22.76 12.00 1.10
CA SER A 247 24.16 12.45 1.10
C SER A 247 24.40 13.75 1.90
N ALA A 248 23.41 14.28 2.63
CA ALA A 248 23.61 15.47 3.46
C ALA A 248 24.69 15.24 4.53
N HIS A 249 25.30 16.33 4.99
CA HIS A 249 26.37 16.33 5.98
C HIS A 249 25.94 16.98 7.29
N GLY A 250 26.81 16.94 8.30
CA GLY A 250 26.54 17.55 9.61
C GLY A 250 25.36 16.93 10.34
N GLU A 251 24.53 17.77 10.95
CA GLU A 251 23.36 17.33 11.75
C GLU A 251 22.28 16.65 10.91
N ALA A 252 22.27 16.88 9.59
CA ALA A 252 21.31 16.31 8.65
C ALA A 252 21.81 15.02 7.96
N ARG A 253 22.99 14.50 8.36
CA ARG A 253 23.62 13.30 7.77
C ARG A 253 22.86 12.04 8.13
N TRP A 254 22.58 11.17 7.16
CA TRP A 254 21.93 9.87 7.43
C TRP A 254 22.19 8.73 6.44
N GLY A 255 22.71 9.00 5.23
CA GLY A 255 22.91 7.95 4.23
C GLY A 255 24.14 7.06 4.47
N ASP A 256 25.20 7.58 5.09
CA ASP A 256 26.47 6.86 5.24
C ASP A 256 26.86 6.55 6.70
N ASN A 257 25.99 6.86 7.65
CA ASN A 257 26.22 6.60 9.08
C ASN A 257 24.93 6.15 9.78
N LEU A 258 24.86 4.85 10.11
CA LEU A 258 23.72 4.24 10.80
C LEU A 258 23.54 4.70 12.26
N ALA A 259 24.58 5.32 12.84
CA ALA A 259 24.53 5.90 14.19
C ALA A 259 24.16 7.39 14.18
N SER A 260 23.96 8.00 13.01
CA SER A 260 23.62 9.41 12.92
C SER A 260 22.31 9.72 13.64
N LYS A 261 22.30 10.86 14.34
CA LYS A 261 21.13 11.36 15.07
C LYS A 261 19.93 11.52 14.14
N TYR A 262 20.14 12.10 12.96
CA TYR A 262 19.06 12.31 11.99
C TYR A 262 18.45 10.99 11.51
N LEU A 263 19.25 9.95 11.24
CA LEU A 263 18.69 8.65 10.88
C LEU A 263 17.80 8.09 12.01
N ARG A 264 18.32 8.06 13.24
CA ARG A 264 17.66 7.39 14.38
C ARG A 264 16.47 8.16 14.93
N GLU A 265 16.59 9.47 15.05
CA GLU A 265 15.60 10.31 15.75
C GLU A 265 14.67 11.04 14.77
N THR A 266 14.99 11.10 13.48
CA THR A 266 14.13 11.76 12.48
C THR A 266 13.64 10.77 11.43
N VAL A 267 14.53 10.15 10.66
CA VAL A 267 14.14 9.26 9.55
C VAL A 267 13.39 8.04 10.05
N ALA A 268 13.96 7.31 11.02
CA ALA A 268 13.35 6.09 11.56
C ALA A 268 11.99 6.36 12.19
N LEU A 269 11.88 7.38 13.05
CA LEU A 269 10.60 7.74 13.68
C LEU A 269 9.55 8.20 12.65
N THR A 270 9.96 8.96 11.64
CA THR A 270 9.06 9.44 10.58
C THR A 270 8.53 8.27 9.75
N LEU A 271 9.41 7.38 9.29
CA LEU A 271 9.03 6.27 8.42
C LEU A 271 8.30 5.16 9.19
N ALA A 272 8.64 4.92 10.46
CA ALA A 272 7.87 4.04 11.33
C ALA A 272 6.44 4.56 11.51
N LYS A 273 6.26 5.88 11.65
CA LYS A 273 4.93 6.49 11.73
C LYS A 273 4.16 6.37 10.42
N VAL A 274 4.79 6.67 9.28
CA VAL A 274 4.19 6.48 7.95
C VAL A 274 3.73 5.03 7.79
N ARG A 275 4.60 4.05 8.09
CA ARG A 275 4.28 2.63 8.02
C ARG A 275 3.11 2.25 8.93
N ALA A 276 3.10 2.74 10.17
CA ALA A 276 2.00 2.47 11.09
C ALA A 276 0.67 2.99 10.54
N MET A 277 0.67 4.17 9.92
CA MET A 277 -0.54 4.74 9.32
C MET A 277 -0.99 3.96 8.07
N THR A 278 -0.07 3.55 7.19
CA THR A 278 -0.42 2.72 6.02
C THR A 278 -0.93 1.33 6.42
N ALA A 279 -0.49 0.83 7.58
CA ALA A 279 -0.96 -0.41 8.18
C ALA A 279 -2.26 -0.25 8.98
N MET A 280 -2.84 0.96 9.10
CA MET A 280 -4.18 1.12 9.66
C MET A 280 -5.27 0.84 8.60
N PRO A 281 -6.40 0.22 8.97
CA PRO A 281 -7.52 0.00 8.06
C PRO A 281 -8.00 1.30 7.43
N ASP A 282 -8.16 1.26 6.11
CA ASP A 282 -8.77 2.33 5.34
C ASP A 282 -10.28 2.29 5.62
N SER A 283 -10.70 2.92 6.72
CA SER A 283 -11.97 2.69 7.42
C SER A 283 -13.23 3.15 6.68
N ALA A 284 -13.15 3.46 5.38
CA ALA A 284 -14.29 3.97 4.61
C ALA A 284 -14.57 3.12 3.36
N SER A 285 -13.55 2.76 2.60
CA SER A 285 -13.70 1.94 1.38
C SER A 285 -13.93 0.47 1.72
N ASP A 286 -13.10 -0.08 2.61
CA ASP A 286 -13.19 -1.48 3.02
C ASP A 286 -14.44 -1.75 3.86
N ASP A 287 -14.86 -0.77 4.67
CA ASP A 287 -16.08 -0.89 5.48
C ASP A 287 -17.33 -0.91 4.60
N LEU A 288 -17.42 -0.09 3.55
CA LEU A 288 -18.56 -0.12 2.64
C LEU A 288 -18.61 -1.41 1.81
N ALA A 289 -17.46 -1.93 1.37
CA ALA A 289 -17.39 -3.23 0.70
C ALA A 289 -17.81 -4.37 1.64
N ARG A 290 -17.36 -4.36 2.91
CA ARG A 290 -17.79 -5.30 3.95
C ARG A 290 -19.29 -5.26 4.19
N LEU A 291 -19.86 -4.07 4.33
CA LEU A 291 -21.28 -3.87 4.53
C LEU A 291 -22.08 -4.41 3.34
N ARG A 292 -21.67 -4.06 2.10
CA ARG A 292 -22.32 -4.52 0.87
C ARG A 292 -22.31 -6.02 0.69
N ALA A 293 -21.26 -6.71 1.14
CA ALA A 293 -21.16 -8.16 1.03
C ALA A 293 -22.26 -8.91 1.79
N LEU A 294 -22.83 -8.33 2.86
CA LEU A 294 -23.90 -8.96 3.64
C LEU A 294 -25.31 -8.52 3.22
N LEU A 295 -25.46 -7.51 2.36
CA LEU A 295 -26.76 -7.07 1.84
C LEU A 295 -27.59 -8.16 1.16
N PRO A 296 -27.02 -9.11 0.38
CA PRO A 296 -27.80 -10.17 -0.26
C PRO A 296 -28.56 -11.09 0.71
N PHE A 297 -28.17 -11.10 1.99
CA PHE A 297 -28.77 -11.93 3.03
C PHE A 297 -29.89 -11.23 3.82
N VAL A 298 -30.09 -9.93 3.61
CA VAL A 298 -31.17 -9.17 4.26
C VAL A 298 -32.52 -9.80 3.90
N GLY A 299 -33.35 -10.07 4.91
CA GLY A 299 -34.64 -10.73 4.76
C GLY A 299 -34.62 -12.25 4.49
N ARG A 300 -33.43 -12.88 4.38
CA ARG A 300 -33.32 -14.33 4.12
C ARG A 300 -33.53 -15.20 5.35
N PHE A 301 -33.24 -14.67 6.55
CA PHE A 301 -33.28 -15.42 7.81
C PHE A 301 -34.48 -15.01 8.69
N ASN A 302 -35.68 -14.97 8.10
CA ASN A 302 -36.92 -14.59 8.80
C ASN A 302 -37.55 -15.73 9.60
N THR A 303 -37.16 -16.98 9.32
CA THR A 303 -37.65 -18.17 10.01
C THR A 303 -36.51 -19.15 10.21
N LEU A 304 -36.61 -20.01 11.22
CA LEU A 304 -35.61 -21.07 11.44
C LEU A 304 -35.51 -22.00 10.23
N ALA A 305 -36.63 -22.32 9.59
CA ALA A 305 -36.68 -23.18 8.41
C ALA A 305 -35.86 -22.64 7.22
N ALA A 306 -35.74 -21.31 7.09
CA ALA A 306 -34.90 -20.68 6.08
C ALA A 306 -33.40 -20.81 6.41
N ALA A 307 -33.04 -20.92 7.69
CA ALA A 307 -31.68 -21.11 8.14
C ALA A 307 -31.24 -22.59 8.15
N GLY A 308 -32.17 -23.52 8.25
CA GLY A 308 -31.87 -24.95 8.30
C GLY A 308 -32.94 -25.74 9.04
N ARG A 309 -32.59 -26.94 9.47
CA ARG A 309 -33.46 -27.79 10.29
C ARG A 309 -32.68 -28.67 11.24
N TRP A 310 -33.24 -28.91 12.41
CA TRP A 310 -32.74 -29.94 13.32
C TRP A 310 -32.89 -31.32 12.68
N LYS A 311 -31.85 -32.15 12.82
CA LYS A 311 -31.80 -33.56 12.43
C LYS A 311 -31.24 -34.39 13.59
N GLY A 312 -31.46 -35.70 13.54
CA GLY A 312 -31.09 -36.58 14.64
C GLY A 312 -32.04 -36.47 15.83
N GLY A 313 -31.68 -37.06 16.97
CA GLY A 313 -32.55 -37.17 18.14
C GLY A 313 -33.57 -38.32 18.05
N GLU A 314 -33.63 -39.00 16.92
CA GLU A 314 -34.48 -40.17 16.68
C GLU A 314 -33.77 -41.46 17.13
N GLN A 315 -34.56 -42.46 17.54
CA GLN A 315 -34.06 -43.81 17.75
C GLN A 315 -34.19 -44.63 16.47
N GLU A 316 -33.06 -45.10 15.95
CA GLU A 316 -32.98 -46.08 14.86
C GLU A 316 -32.15 -47.27 15.34
N ASP A 317 -32.68 -48.49 15.21
CA ASP A 317 -31.99 -49.74 15.57
C ASP A 317 -31.34 -49.74 16.97
N GLY A 318 -32.04 -49.17 17.96
CA GLY A 318 -31.57 -49.09 19.35
C GLY A 318 -30.41 -48.11 19.58
N ARG A 319 -30.06 -47.28 18.59
CA ARG A 319 -29.08 -46.20 18.71
C ARG A 319 -29.79 -44.86 18.65
N THR A 320 -29.49 -43.98 19.60
CA THR A 320 -29.96 -42.59 19.58
C THR A 320 -28.87 -41.72 18.98
N THR A 321 -29.17 -41.00 17.91
CA THR A 321 -28.27 -39.97 17.38
C THR A 321 -28.47 -38.67 18.15
N TRP A 322 -27.38 -37.95 18.46
CA TRP A 322 -27.52 -36.62 19.07
C TRP A 322 -28.11 -35.64 18.04
N PRO A 323 -29.03 -34.76 18.46
CA PRO A 323 -29.59 -33.76 17.56
C PRO A 323 -28.51 -32.78 17.11
N TRP A 324 -28.56 -32.39 15.84
CA TRP A 324 -27.64 -31.44 15.22
C TRP A 324 -28.39 -30.55 14.22
N PHE A 325 -27.91 -29.33 14.03
CA PHE A 325 -28.54 -28.37 13.13
C PHE A 325 -27.96 -28.51 11.73
N HIS A 326 -28.79 -28.96 10.79
CA HIS A 326 -28.43 -29.02 9.39
C HIS A 326 -28.71 -27.68 8.72
N PHE A 327 -27.65 -26.90 8.47
CA PHE A 327 -27.71 -25.62 7.76
C PHE A 327 -28.36 -25.74 6.37
N SER A 328 -29.07 -24.69 5.96
CA SER A 328 -29.46 -24.46 4.57
C SER A 328 -28.27 -23.98 3.73
N ASP A 329 -28.39 -24.05 2.41
CA ASP A 329 -27.39 -23.50 1.48
C ASP A 329 -27.21 -21.99 1.69
N GLU A 330 -28.30 -21.27 1.98
CA GLU A 330 -28.26 -19.85 2.34
C GLU A 330 -27.45 -19.58 3.61
N SER A 331 -27.60 -20.39 4.66
CA SER A 331 -26.80 -20.27 5.88
C SER A 331 -25.32 -20.53 5.61
N LEU A 332 -24.99 -21.56 4.83
CA LEU A 332 -23.60 -21.87 4.46
C LEU A 332 -22.97 -20.72 3.66
N ALA A 333 -23.70 -20.16 2.68
CA ALA A 333 -23.25 -19.02 1.90
C ALA A 333 -23.05 -17.76 2.77
N PHE A 334 -23.94 -17.52 3.73
CA PHE A 334 -23.83 -16.42 4.69
C PHE A 334 -22.58 -16.56 5.56
N ILE A 335 -22.38 -17.75 6.14
CA ILE A 335 -21.23 -18.07 6.99
C ILE A 335 -19.93 -17.89 6.19
N GLU A 336 -19.86 -18.49 5.00
CA GLU A 336 -18.70 -18.38 4.11
C GLU A 336 -18.40 -16.91 3.76
N THR A 337 -19.43 -16.11 3.45
CA THR A 337 -19.27 -14.68 3.16
C THR A 337 -18.72 -13.93 4.37
N CYS A 338 -19.21 -14.22 5.57
CA CYS A 338 -18.71 -13.59 6.80
C CYS A 338 -17.23 -13.87 7.03
N TYR A 339 -16.74 -15.08 6.74
CA TYR A 339 -15.32 -15.41 6.82
C TYR A 339 -14.51 -14.72 5.70
N LYS A 340 -14.96 -14.81 4.45
CA LYS A 340 -14.25 -14.24 3.29
C LYS A 340 -14.09 -12.73 3.35
N THR A 341 -15.05 -12.04 3.97
CA THR A 341 -15.09 -10.58 4.00
C THR A 341 -14.69 -9.98 5.34
N GLY A 342 -14.18 -10.80 6.28
CA GLY A 342 -13.64 -10.30 7.55
C GLY A 342 -14.69 -9.83 8.57
N TRP A 343 -15.92 -10.33 8.50
CA TRP A 343 -16.92 -10.16 9.56
C TRP A 343 -16.70 -11.10 10.74
N VAL A 344 -16.07 -12.25 10.51
CA VAL A 344 -15.53 -13.09 11.58
C VAL A 344 -14.10 -12.65 11.89
N LEU A 345 -13.95 -12.02 13.06
CA LEU A 345 -12.69 -11.44 13.51
C LEU A 345 -11.72 -12.52 13.99
N ASN A 346 -10.43 -12.28 13.74
CA ASN A 346 -9.33 -13.10 14.26
C ASN A 346 -8.78 -12.51 15.58
N ASP A 347 -9.68 -12.21 16.54
CA ASP A 347 -9.35 -11.74 17.88
C ASP A 347 -9.89 -12.68 18.97
N ASP A 348 -9.59 -12.38 20.25
CA ASP A 348 -10.16 -13.11 21.38
C ASP A 348 -11.62 -12.71 21.59
N TRP A 349 -12.52 -13.59 21.16
CA TRP A 349 -13.96 -13.38 21.19
C TRP A 349 -14.61 -13.81 22.51
N HIS A 350 -13.92 -14.56 23.38
CA HIS A 350 -14.50 -15.08 24.63
C HIS A 350 -15.05 -13.97 25.54
N PRO A 351 -14.39 -12.80 25.72
CA PRO A 351 -14.94 -11.71 26.52
C PRO A 351 -16.29 -11.18 26.01
N TRP A 352 -16.60 -11.41 24.73
CA TRP A 352 -17.82 -10.94 24.08
C TRP A 352 -18.97 -11.96 24.13
N SER A 353 -18.69 -13.23 24.42
CA SER A 353 -19.67 -14.32 24.43
C SER A 353 -20.90 -14.02 25.29
N LYS A 354 -20.69 -13.58 26.54
CA LYS A 354 -21.77 -13.21 27.47
C LYS A 354 -22.63 -12.07 26.91
N ARG A 355 -21.99 -11.06 26.31
CA ARG A 355 -22.69 -9.90 25.76
C ARG A 355 -23.39 -10.21 24.43
N ALA A 356 -22.86 -11.16 23.67
CA ALA A 356 -23.50 -11.67 22.46
C ALA A 356 -24.80 -12.41 22.79
N ILE A 357 -24.85 -13.15 23.93
CA ILE A 357 -26.09 -13.74 24.45
C ILE A 357 -27.11 -12.66 24.79
N GLU A 358 -26.70 -11.57 25.47
CA GLU A 358 -27.62 -10.46 25.77
C GLU A 358 -28.19 -9.82 24.50
N TYR A 359 -27.40 -9.67 23.44
CA TYR A 359 -27.85 -9.14 22.15
C TYR A 359 -28.70 -10.13 21.36
N ARG A 360 -28.48 -11.44 21.56
CA ARG A 360 -29.33 -12.48 20.98
C ARG A 360 -30.72 -12.41 21.59
N ASP A 361 -30.79 -12.28 22.91
CA ASP A 361 -32.06 -12.27 23.65
C ASP A 361 -32.78 -10.90 23.56
N HIS A 362 -32.05 -9.84 23.19
CA HIS A 362 -32.53 -8.47 23.00
C HIS A 362 -32.09 -7.89 21.64
N PRO A 363 -32.60 -8.42 20.52
CA PRO A 363 -32.14 -8.08 19.16
C PRO A 363 -32.40 -6.60 18.79
N GLU A 364 -33.36 -5.93 19.42
CA GLU A 364 -33.62 -4.50 19.22
C GLU A 364 -32.40 -3.61 19.51
N ARG A 365 -31.45 -4.10 20.32
CA ARG A 365 -30.20 -3.39 20.63
C ARG A 365 -29.28 -3.22 19.42
N PHE A 366 -29.49 -3.99 18.35
CA PHE A 366 -28.75 -3.82 17.10
C PHE A 366 -29.10 -2.51 16.38
N ALA A 367 -30.26 -1.90 16.63
CA ALA A 367 -30.72 -0.70 15.92
C ALA A 367 -29.72 0.48 15.93
N SER A 368 -28.89 0.57 16.98
CA SER A 368 -27.85 1.60 17.13
C SER A 368 -26.42 1.05 17.13
N ALA A 369 -26.23 -0.25 16.92
CA ALA A 369 -24.91 -0.87 17.00
C ALA A 369 -24.01 -0.39 15.84
N PRO A 370 -22.73 -0.03 16.11
CA PRO A 370 -21.76 0.25 15.06
C PRO A 370 -21.25 -1.06 14.40
N ALA A 371 -20.65 -0.95 13.20
CA ALA A 371 -20.23 -2.10 12.38
C ALA A 371 -19.18 -3.00 13.08
N ASP A 372 -18.24 -2.41 13.82
CA ASP A 372 -17.24 -3.15 14.60
C ASP A 372 -17.90 -4.02 15.67
N ARG A 373 -18.93 -3.50 16.34
CA ARG A 373 -19.69 -4.24 17.36
C ARG A 373 -20.48 -5.39 16.74
N ILE A 374 -21.07 -5.16 15.58
CA ILE A 374 -21.75 -6.19 14.80
C ILE A 374 -20.79 -7.35 14.45
N ALA A 375 -19.58 -7.03 13.98
CA ALA A 375 -18.57 -8.04 13.65
C ALA A 375 -18.18 -8.89 14.87
N ARG A 376 -18.04 -8.28 16.05
CA ARG A 376 -17.76 -9.01 17.29
C ARG A 376 -18.87 -9.99 17.67
N TYR A 377 -20.13 -9.61 17.49
CA TYR A 377 -21.26 -10.50 17.78
C TYR A 377 -21.42 -11.61 16.73
N LEU A 378 -21.26 -11.30 15.44
CA LEU A 378 -21.17 -12.34 14.40
C LEU A 378 -20.05 -13.33 14.69
N THR A 379 -18.88 -12.84 15.11
CA THR A 379 -17.76 -13.69 15.51
C THR A 379 -18.15 -14.63 16.64
N ALA A 380 -18.80 -14.12 17.69
CA ALA A 380 -19.24 -14.92 18.82
C ALA A 380 -20.28 -15.97 18.42
N TYR A 381 -21.25 -15.63 17.56
CA TYR A 381 -22.27 -16.57 17.10
C TYR A 381 -21.68 -17.67 16.20
N LEU A 382 -20.90 -17.29 15.19
CA LEU A 382 -20.38 -18.22 14.18
C LEU A 382 -19.22 -19.08 14.69
N ARG A 383 -18.38 -18.55 15.59
CA ARG A 383 -17.35 -19.36 16.24
C ARG A 383 -17.94 -20.18 17.39
N GLY A 384 -18.93 -19.64 18.11
CA GLY A 384 -19.65 -20.33 19.18
C GLY A 384 -20.32 -21.62 18.72
N GLU A 385 -20.86 -21.63 17.49
CA GLU A 385 -21.45 -22.83 16.87
C GLU A 385 -20.51 -24.05 16.87
N ARG A 386 -19.19 -23.83 16.75
CA ARG A 386 -18.20 -24.92 16.78
C ARG A 386 -18.03 -25.59 18.14
N PHE A 387 -18.51 -24.93 19.19
CA PHE A 387 -18.39 -25.38 20.59
C PHE A 387 -19.74 -25.73 21.21
N THR A 388 -20.82 -25.18 20.67
CA THR A 388 -22.17 -25.39 21.18
C THR A 388 -23.12 -25.44 19.98
N GLU A 389 -23.66 -26.62 19.73
CA GLU A 389 -24.61 -26.87 18.65
C GLU A 389 -25.86 -26.01 18.80
N GLY A 390 -26.30 -25.38 17.71
CA GLY A 390 -27.53 -24.59 17.67
C GLY A 390 -27.41 -23.15 18.17
N VAL A 391 -26.19 -22.62 18.36
CA VAL A 391 -26.00 -21.19 18.66
C VAL A 391 -26.56 -20.32 17.52
N PHE A 392 -26.25 -20.64 16.27
CA PHE A 392 -26.74 -19.94 15.09
C PHE A 392 -28.25 -20.10 14.94
N ALA A 393 -28.76 -21.34 15.11
CA ALA A 393 -30.20 -21.63 15.10
C ALA A 393 -30.95 -20.73 16.10
N GLY A 394 -30.48 -20.66 17.35
CA GLY A 394 -31.06 -19.80 18.38
C GLY A 394 -30.97 -18.31 18.05
N CYS A 395 -29.92 -17.85 17.36
CA CYS A 395 -29.82 -16.47 16.89
C CYS A 395 -30.82 -16.14 15.76
N VAL A 396 -31.22 -17.14 14.97
CA VAL A 396 -32.27 -16.96 13.96
C VAL A 396 -33.65 -16.96 14.62
N GLU A 397 -33.92 -17.88 15.54
CA GLU A 397 -35.21 -17.96 16.26
C GLU A 397 -35.54 -16.69 17.05
N THR A 398 -34.54 -16.12 17.72
CA THR A 398 -34.68 -14.86 18.46
C THR A 398 -34.74 -13.62 17.56
N GLY A 399 -34.44 -13.76 16.26
CA GLY A 399 -34.39 -12.66 15.31
C GLY A 399 -33.11 -11.81 15.39
N ALA A 400 -32.09 -12.26 16.12
CA ALA A 400 -30.81 -11.56 16.25
C ALA A 400 -30.06 -11.44 14.92
N ILE A 401 -30.03 -12.50 14.12
CA ILE A 401 -29.42 -12.45 12.76
C ILE A 401 -30.16 -11.45 11.87
N ARG A 402 -31.51 -11.44 11.92
CA ARG A 402 -32.32 -10.50 11.15
C ARG A 402 -32.04 -9.05 11.56
N ALA A 403 -32.13 -8.72 12.85
CA ALA A 403 -31.92 -7.36 13.36
C ALA A 403 -30.51 -6.83 13.05
N LEU A 404 -29.51 -7.71 13.09
CA LEU A 404 -28.14 -7.40 12.72
C LEU A 404 -28.01 -7.08 11.22
N LEU A 405 -28.61 -7.88 10.35
CA LEU A 405 -28.60 -7.66 8.89
C LEU A 405 -29.36 -6.39 8.48
N GLU A 406 -30.50 -6.11 9.12
CA GLU A 406 -31.23 -4.85 8.95
C GLU A 406 -30.36 -3.64 9.34
N ARG A 407 -29.61 -3.75 10.44
CA ARG A 407 -28.66 -2.70 10.83
C ARG A 407 -27.54 -2.53 9.80
N ILE A 408 -27.03 -3.62 9.23
CA ILE A 408 -26.02 -3.55 8.15
C ILE A 408 -26.59 -2.81 6.93
N ALA A 409 -27.85 -3.07 6.54
CA ALA A 409 -28.49 -2.35 5.45
C ALA A 409 -28.52 -0.83 5.70
N VAL A 410 -28.92 -0.42 6.91
CA VAL A 410 -28.90 0.99 7.32
C VAL A 410 -27.50 1.60 7.26
N LEU A 411 -26.48 0.87 7.75
CA LEU A 411 -25.08 1.32 7.71
C LEU A 411 -24.52 1.41 6.28
N ALA A 412 -25.01 0.59 5.36
CA ALA A 412 -24.66 0.62 3.94
C ALA A 412 -25.35 1.74 3.15
N GLY A 413 -26.31 2.45 3.76
CA GLY A 413 -27.12 3.49 3.11
C GLY A 413 -28.35 2.97 2.35
N GLU A 414 -28.72 1.70 2.53
CA GLU A 414 -29.95 1.14 1.98
C GLU A 414 -31.13 1.48 2.92
N ARG A 415 -32.26 1.94 2.36
CA ARG A 415 -33.49 2.07 3.15
C ARG A 415 -34.11 0.69 3.30
N PRO A 416 -34.48 0.25 4.51
CA PRO A 416 -35.26 -0.98 4.66
C PRO A 416 -36.58 -0.81 3.91
N GLU A 417 -36.91 -1.75 3.01
CA GLU A 417 -38.26 -1.84 2.47
C GLU A 417 -39.20 -2.10 3.65
N SER A 418 -40.15 -1.18 3.85
CA SER A 418 -41.20 -1.32 4.86
C SER A 418 -42.00 -2.59 4.57
N ALA A 419 -41.99 -3.51 5.53
CA ALA A 419 -42.86 -4.69 5.56
C ALA A 419 -44.35 -4.29 5.56
#